data_AF-A0AA38JJE5-F1
#
_entry.id   AF-A0AA38JJE5-F1
#
_cell.length_a   1.000
_cell.length_b   1.000
_cell.length_c   1.000
_cell.angle_alpha   90.00
_cell.angle_beta   90.00
_cell.angle_gamma   90.00
#
_symmetry.space_group_name_H-M   'P 1'
#
loop_
_entity.id
_entity.type
_entity.pdbx_description
1 polymer ?
#
loop_
_entity_poly.entity_id
_entity_poly.type
_entity_poly.pdbx_seq_one_letter_code
_entity_poly.pdbx_strand_id
1 'polypeptide(L)'
;MSDHDTLLDESTPTATSARITSNTMNSQTRSHPQIPPFSASFTDRNLKVARSIYFKTLIGGTVALTVAMFAIFSIYWGALWKAPEHPLNGWIVDFDQSTIGNVVVQALEASSASGKITWSQVSSSNFPGGPGEVGNDVVEQKTWIAVVVNANATSNLQSAVASVDSSYNGTSAITVYGNQARSENGYNAILSPTVQAVLISTSQKFAQSYATELASTSANLTNLLSNAPQIVTQPISFIINDLKPFDIPVATAMTYVGLIYTLILSFFIVNISLSARLMSGLETHLTTASIIRLRLCSSFITYFFLSLFYSLLSRAFQVDFSRRFGAAGLVLFWMLNWAGMLAVGLALEAMLTLLTMKGVPFFMILLIISNVSVCFLPIDVLPRIYRYGYAFPFYNISCAVRTILFGTKNDLGLNFGVLIAWTAISCITLPLFQWYMRRRHISELNGTMQADEKVAD
;
A
#
# COMPACT_ATOMS: atom_id res chain seq x y z
N MET A 1 -12.34 76.60 7.40
CA MET A 1 -13.28 76.84 8.52
C MET A 1 -13.16 75.63 9.42
N SER A 2 -12.11 75.49 10.24
CA SER A 2 -11.64 76.39 11.31
C SER A 2 -12.80 76.86 12.17
N ASP A 3 -12.86 76.32 13.40
CA ASP A 3 -12.80 77.06 14.67
C ASP A 3 -12.95 76.03 15.80
N HIS A 4 -12.37 76.11 17.00
CA HIS A 4 -11.15 76.73 17.53
C HIS A 4 -11.03 76.14 18.96
N ASP A 5 -9.82 75.84 19.41
CA ASP A 5 -9.47 75.35 20.76
C ASP A 5 -9.96 76.23 21.92
N THR A 6 -10.16 75.65 23.11
CA THR A 6 -9.66 76.23 24.38
C THR A 6 -9.52 75.20 25.50
N LEU A 7 -8.41 75.34 26.24
CA LEU A 7 -7.77 74.48 27.24
C LEU A 7 -8.20 74.76 28.70
N LEU A 8 -7.67 73.90 29.61
CA LEU A 8 -7.35 74.07 31.05
C LEU A 8 -8.38 73.53 32.06
N ASP A 9 -8.07 72.97 33.23
CA ASP A 9 -6.91 72.27 33.85
C ASP A 9 -7.42 71.76 35.24
N GLU A 10 -6.66 70.90 35.91
CA GLU A 10 -6.67 70.56 37.35
C GLU A 10 -7.76 69.64 37.98
N SER A 11 -7.31 68.46 38.43
CA SER A 11 -7.13 68.09 39.86
C SER A 11 -7.41 66.61 40.17
N THR A 12 -6.45 65.94 40.80
CA THR A 12 -6.55 64.60 41.40
C THR A 12 -7.28 64.66 42.75
N PRO A 13 -7.91 63.56 43.19
CA PRO A 13 -7.40 62.97 44.45
C PRO A 13 -7.39 61.44 44.50
N THR A 14 -6.27 60.92 45.02
CA THR A 14 -6.10 59.81 45.99
C THR A 14 -7.15 58.68 46.04
N ALA A 15 -6.71 57.45 45.74
CA ALA A 15 -7.33 56.23 46.23
C ALA A 15 -6.36 55.47 47.16
N THR A 16 -6.84 55.29 48.38
CA THR A 16 -6.17 54.79 49.57
C THR A 16 -5.84 53.29 49.50
N SER A 17 -4.66 52.97 50.00
CA SER A 17 -4.12 51.63 50.24
C SER A 17 -5.00 50.80 51.18
N ALA A 18 -5.39 49.59 50.75
CA ALA A 18 -5.93 48.55 51.63
C ALA A 18 -5.12 47.26 51.44
N ARG A 19 -4.21 47.06 52.40
CA ARG A 19 -3.31 45.92 52.57
C ARG A 19 -4.10 44.71 53.04
N ILE A 20 -4.19 43.66 52.21
CA ILE A 20 -4.50 42.29 52.67
C ILE A 20 -3.21 41.48 52.58
N THR A 21 -2.71 41.13 53.75
CA THR A 21 -1.49 40.37 54.02
C THR A 21 -1.72 38.90 53.69
N SER A 22 -1.15 38.39 52.61
CA SER A 22 -1.02 36.95 52.38
C SER A 22 0.34 36.48 52.91
N ASN A 23 0.34 35.94 54.13
CA ASN A 23 1.50 35.27 54.71
C ASN A 23 1.71 33.89 54.06
N THR A 24 2.85 33.75 53.39
CA THR A 24 3.79 32.61 53.42
C THR A 24 3.24 31.18 53.29
N MET A 25 3.40 30.62 52.09
CA MET A 25 3.86 29.23 51.92
C MET A 25 5.12 29.24 51.05
N ASN A 26 6.24 28.85 51.66
CA ASN A 26 7.53 28.61 51.03
C ASN A 26 7.44 27.38 50.12
N SER A 27 7.10 27.57 48.85
CA SER A 27 7.54 26.64 47.80
C SER A 27 8.78 27.25 47.17
N GLN A 28 9.93 26.56 47.25
CA GLN A 28 11.16 26.92 46.54
C GLN A 28 10.95 26.84 45.02
N THR A 29 10.29 27.84 44.45
CA THR A 29 10.27 28.07 43.01
C THR A 29 11.65 28.61 42.67
N ARG A 30 12.51 27.80 42.04
CA ARG A 30 13.72 28.30 41.39
C ARG A 30 13.29 29.45 40.48
N SER A 31 13.64 30.67 40.87
CA SER A 31 13.32 31.89 40.15
C SER A 31 14.04 31.86 38.80
N HIS A 32 13.40 31.30 37.78
CA HIS A 32 13.78 31.60 36.42
C HIS A 32 13.57 33.12 36.26
N PRO A 33 14.62 33.90 35.91
CA PRO A 33 14.44 35.33 35.67
C PRO A 33 13.31 35.48 34.64
N GLN A 34 12.25 36.21 34.99
CA GLN A 34 11.13 36.46 34.10
C GLN A 34 11.60 37.38 32.99
N ILE A 35 12.08 36.79 31.90
CA ILE A 35 12.42 37.51 30.69
C ILE A 35 11.09 37.88 30.02
N PRO A 36 10.87 39.14 29.61
CA PRO A 36 9.68 39.52 28.87
C PRO A 36 9.48 38.63 27.63
N PRO A 37 8.22 38.33 27.24
CA PRO A 37 7.96 37.64 25.99
C PRO A 37 8.63 38.36 24.81
N PHE A 38 9.28 37.60 23.93
CA PHE A 38 9.93 38.11 22.71
C PHE A 38 11.07 39.12 22.90
N SER A 39 11.67 39.23 24.09
CA SER A 39 12.72 40.23 24.37
C SER A 39 14.14 39.69 24.52
N ALA A 40 14.32 38.37 24.38
CA ALA A 40 15.60 37.69 24.63
C ALA A 40 16.31 37.30 23.33
N SER A 41 17.63 37.40 23.29
CA SER A 41 18.45 36.82 22.23
C SER A 41 18.81 35.37 22.56
N PHE A 42 18.99 34.52 21.54
CA PHE A 42 19.29 33.10 21.74
C PHE A 42 20.54 32.86 22.61
N THR A 43 21.53 33.76 22.56
CA THR A 43 22.79 33.65 23.31
C THR A 43 22.71 34.18 24.74
N ASP A 44 21.57 34.75 25.16
CA ASP A 44 21.42 35.35 26.49
C ASP A 44 21.79 34.36 27.60
N ARG A 45 22.57 34.84 28.58
CA ARG A 45 23.08 34.00 29.66
C ARG A 45 21.95 33.35 30.47
N ASN A 46 20.81 34.05 30.58
CA ASN A 46 19.61 33.59 31.27
C ASN A 46 18.91 32.41 30.58
N LEU A 47 19.17 32.17 29.29
CA LEU A 47 18.61 31.06 28.52
C LEU A 47 19.51 29.81 28.46
N LYS A 48 20.61 29.75 29.22
CA LYS A 48 21.55 28.61 29.19
C LYS A 48 20.88 27.25 29.44
N VAL A 49 19.94 27.19 30.39
CA VAL A 49 19.20 25.96 30.72
C VAL A 49 18.23 25.60 29.58
N ALA A 50 17.48 26.58 29.07
CA ALA A 50 16.56 26.39 27.94
C ALA A 50 17.28 25.89 26.69
N ARG A 51 18.44 26.47 26.35
CA ARG A 51 19.31 25.99 25.26
C ARG A 51 19.73 24.55 25.47
N SER A 52 20.14 24.18 26.70
CA SER A 52 20.56 22.81 26.99
C SER A 52 19.41 21.81 26.81
N ILE A 53 18.20 22.13 27.28
CA ILE A 53 17.01 21.29 27.08
C ILE A 53 16.69 21.16 25.59
N TYR A 54 16.72 22.28 24.85
CA TYR A 54 16.49 22.29 23.41
C TYR A 54 17.47 21.38 22.67
N PHE A 55 18.78 21.56 22.86
CA PHE A 55 19.79 20.74 22.17
C PHE A 55 19.75 19.28 22.60
N LYS A 56 19.53 18.96 23.88
CA LYS A 56 19.38 17.57 24.34
C LYS A 56 18.18 16.90 23.69
N THR A 57 17.05 17.60 23.61
CA THR A 57 15.83 17.08 22.99
C THR A 57 16.00 16.92 21.49
N LEU A 58 16.59 17.92 20.81
CA LEU A 58 16.82 17.89 19.38
C LEU A 58 17.82 16.79 19.00
N ILE A 59 19.01 16.77 19.59
CA ILE A 59 20.06 15.78 19.29
C ILE A 59 19.57 14.38 19.67
N GLY A 60 18.96 14.22 20.85
CA GLY A 60 18.41 12.93 21.29
C GLY A 60 17.32 12.42 20.33
N GLY A 61 16.41 13.30 19.90
CA GLY A 61 15.38 12.99 18.91
C GLY A 61 15.97 12.65 17.53
N THR A 62 16.97 13.40 17.07
CA THR A 62 17.66 13.12 15.80
C THR A 62 18.37 11.78 15.84
N VAL A 63 19.12 11.46 16.90
CA VAL A 63 19.78 10.16 17.04
C VAL A 63 18.76 9.03 17.07
N ALA A 64 17.66 9.18 17.83
CA ALA A 64 16.58 8.19 17.85
C ALA A 64 15.97 7.99 16.46
N LEU A 65 15.76 9.07 15.70
CA LEU A 65 15.27 9.01 14.33
C LEU A 65 16.27 8.35 13.37
N THR A 66 17.57 8.63 13.52
CA THR A 66 18.61 7.96 12.72
C THR A 66 18.64 6.46 12.99
N VAL A 67 18.54 6.03 14.25
CA VAL A 67 18.45 4.60 14.60
C VAL A 67 17.17 3.99 14.01
N ALA A 68 16.03 4.66 14.18
CA ALA A 68 14.76 4.20 13.62
C ALA A 68 14.80 4.13 12.08
N MET A 69 15.50 5.04 11.42
CA MET A 69 15.71 5.03 9.97
C MET A 69 16.42 3.74 9.53
N PHE A 70 17.57 3.43 10.11
CA PHE A 70 18.29 2.20 9.75
C PHE A 70 17.55 0.92 10.16
N ALA A 71 16.78 0.94 11.24
CA ALA A 71 16.01 -0.24 11.67
C ALA A 71 14.75 -0.46 10.82
N ILE A 72 13.99 0.60 10.55
CA ILE A 72 12.67 0.52 9.93
C ILE A 72 12.77 0.65 8.41
N PHE A 73 13.53 1.61 7.88
CA PHE A 73 13.56 1.84 6.42
C PHE A 73 14.21 0.66 5.71
N SER A 74 15.14 -0.05 6.36
CA SER A 74 15.69 -1.31 5.86
C SER A 74 14.62 -2.34 5.49
N ILE A 75 13.42 -2.29 6.09
CA ILE A 75 12.30 -3.17 5.70
C ILE A 75 11.85 -2.88 4.27
N TYR A 76 11.71 -1.61 3.85
CA TYR A 76 11.31 -1.30 2.49
C TYR A 76 12.44 -1.56 1.48
N TRP A 77 13.67 -1.17 1.82
CA TRP A 77 14.83 -1.42 0.96
C TRP A 77 15.09 -2.91 0.78
N GLY A 78 14.91 -3.71 1.83
CA GLY A 78 15.04 -5.17 1.79
C GLY A 78 14.03 -5.84 0.88
N ALA A 79 12.83 -5.26 0.69
CA ALA A 79 11.83 -5.81 -0.22
C ALA A 79 12.30 -5.68 -1.68
N LEU A 80 13.01 -4.60 -2.01
CA LEU A 80 13.38 -4.27 -3.39
C LEU A 80 14.78 -4.73 -3.78
N TRP A 81 15.71 -4.86 -2.84
CA TRP A 81 17.13 -5.11 -3.13
C TRP A 81 17.33 -6.32 -4.06
N LYS A 82 16.65 -7.44 -3.80
CA LYS A 82 16.81 -8.67 -4.59
C LYS A 82 15.63 -8.99 -5.50
N ALA A 83 14.67 -8.09 -5.69
CA ALA A 83 13.48 -8.43 -6.46
C ALA A 83 13.77 -8.56 -7.98
N PRO A 84 13.39 -9.66 -8.64
CA PRO A 84 12.77 -10.86 -8.09
C PRO A 84 13.78 -11.84 -7.45
N GLU A 85 13.57 -12.22 -6.18
CA GLU A 85 14.39 -13.24 -5.51
C GLU A 85 13.89 -14.65 -5.84
N HIS A 86 12.58 -14.76 -6.05
CA HIS A 86 11.92 -15.99 -6.45
C HIS A 86 11.23 -15.78 -7.80
N PRO A 87 11.37 -16.74 -8.73
CA PRO A 87 10.71 -16.65 -10.03
C PRO A 87 9.20 -16.79 -9.88
N LEU A 88 8.47 -16.12 -10.77
CA LEU A 88 7.01 -16.26 -10.86
C LEU A 88 6.64 -17.52 -11.64
N ASN A 89 5.56 -18.19 -11.27
CA ASN A 89 5.10 -19.37 -12.00
C ASN A 89 4.41 -18.96 -13.31
N GLY A 90 4.85 -19.54 -14.41
CA GLY A 90 4.23 -19.44 -15.73
C GLY A 90 3.77 -20.81 -16.24
N TRP A 91 2.70 -20.84 -17.01
CA TRP A 91 2.20 -22.06 -17.66
C TRP A 91 2.49 -22.07 -19.15
N ILE A 92 2.78 -23.25 -19.68
CA ILE A 92 2.82 -23.53 -21.11
C ILE A 92 1.73 -24.55 -21.41
N VAL A 93 0.82 -24.22 -22.32
CA VAL A 93 -0.24 -25.15 -22.76
C VAL A 93 -0.17 -25.29 -24.26
N ASP A 94 0.13 -26.50 -24.72
CA ASP A 94 0.26 -26.80 -26.15
C ASP A 94 -0.98 -27.54 -26.67
N PHE A 95 -1.79 -26.84 -27.48
CA PHE A 95 -2.90 -27.46 -28.21
C PHE A 95 -2.51 -27.87 -29.65
N ASP A 96 -1.35 -27.45 -30.15
CA ASP A 96 -0.84 -27.80 -31.48
C ASP A 96 -0.23 -29.20 -31.50
N GLN A 97 0.49 -29.58 -30.43
CA GLN A 97 1.14 -30.89 -30.25
C GLN A 97 2.01 -31.29 -31.46
N SER A 98 2.61 -30.30 -32.12
CA SER A 98 3.37 -30.46 -33.36
C SER A 98 4.61 -29.55 -33.36
N THR A 99 5.21 -29.29 -34.52
CA THR A 99 6.49 -28.60 -34.67
C THR A 99 6.52 -27.25 -33.96
N ILE A 100 5.50 -26.40 -34.17
CA ILE A 100 5.43 -25.08 -33.53
C ILE A 100 5.27 -25.22 -32.02
N GLY A 101 4.37 -26.10 -31.57
CA GLY A 101 4.20 -26.44 -30.15
C GLY A 101 5.52 -26.82 -29.47
N ASN A 102 6.24 -27.78 -30.05
CA ASN A 102 7.51 -28.27 -29.54
C ASN A 102 8.59 -27.17 -29.46
N VAL A 103 8.70 -26.32 -30.48
CA VAL A 103 9.68 -25.22 -30.50
C VAL A 103 9.40 -24.20 -29.39
N VAL A 104 8.12 -23.85 -29.19
CA VAL A 104 7.72 -22.87 -28.16
C VAL A 104 7.93 -23.45 -26.76
N VAL A 105 7.54 -24.70 -26.52
CA VAL A 105 7.74 -25.39 -25.24
C VAL A 105 9.22 -25.42 -24.88
N GLN A 106 10.07 -25.90 -25.79
CA GLN A 106 11.52 -25.99 -25.55
C GLN A 106 12.16 -24.63 -25.26
N ALA A 107 11.75 -23.58 -25.98
CA ALA A 107 12.29 -22.25 -25.77
C ALA A 107 11.91 -21.65 -24.40
N LEU A 108 10.66 -21.84 -23.96
CA LEU A 108 10.20 -21.37 -22.66
C LEU A 108 10.82 -22.18 -21.52
N GLU A 109 10.90 -23.50 -21.63
CA GLU A 109 11.58 -24.34 -20.63
C GLU A 109 13.05 -23.95 -20.47
N ALA A 110 13.76 -23.76 -21.58
CA ALA A 110 15.15 -23.30 -21.56
C ALA A 110 15.31 -21.92 -20.89
N SER A 111 14.30 -21.05 -21.01
CA SER A 111 14.31 -19.73 -20.36
C SER A 111 14.15 -19.79 -18.83
N SER A 112 13.67 -20.90 -18.27
CA SER A 112 13.45 -21.06 -16.82
C SER A 112 14.75 -21.11 -16.02
N ALA A 113 15.86 -21.58 -16.61
CA ALA A 113 17.12 -21.82 -15.91
C ALA A 113 17.80 -20.55 -15.37
N SER A 114 17.54 -19.40 -16.00
CA SER A 114 18.09 -18.09 -15.64
C SER A 114 17.03 -16.99 -15.56
N GLY A 115 15.76 -17.37 -15.71
CA GLY A 115 14.64 -16.46 -15.92
C GLY A 115 13.96 -15.99 -14.64
N LYS A 116 13.22 -14.87 -14.78
CA LYS A 116 12.32 -14.35 -13.74
C LYS A 116 11.00 -15.12 -13.65
N ILE A 117 10.79 -16.08 -14.55
CA ILE A 117 9.59 -16.92 -14.65
C ILE A 117 10.05 -18.38 -14.70
N THR A 118 9.45 -19.23 -13.87
CA THR A 118 9.58 -20.67 -13.96
C THR A 118 8.40 -21.22 -14.72
N TRP A 119 8.68 -21.84 -15.86
CA TRP A 119 7.65 -22.41 -16.71
C TRP A 119 7.34 -23.85 -16.32
N SER A 120 6.05 -24.18 -16.36
CA SER A 120 5.54 -25.53 -16.17
C SER A 120 4.60 -25.88 -17.32
N GLN A 121 4.84 -27.03 -17.94
CA GLN A 121 3.95 -27.55 -18.97
C GLN A 121 2.70 -28.12 -18.31
N VAL A 122 1.53 -27.67 -18.76
CA VAL A 122 0.23 -28.20 -18.35
C VAL A 122 -0.45 -28.81 -19.56
N SER A 123 -0.94 -30.04 -19.43
CA SER A 123 -1.58 -30.76 -20.53
C SER A 123 -2.81 -30.00 -21.04
N SER A 124 -2.93 -29.87 -22.37
CA SER A 124 -4.12 -29.31 -23.02
C SER A 124 -5.38 -30.13 -22.76
N SER A 125 -5.25 -31.41 -22.41
CA SER A 125 -6.37 -32.27 -21.99
C SER A 125 -7.10 -31.77 -20.73
N ASN A 126 -6.44 -30.96 -19.90
CA ASN A 126 -7.05 -30.36 -18.71
C ASN A 126 -8.02 -29.22 -19.06
N PHE A 127 -8.03 -28.78 -20.33
CA PHE A 127 -8.79 -27.63 -20.81
C PHE A 127 -9.67 -28.01 -22.02
N PRO A 128 -10.69 -28.86 -21.84
CA PRO A 128 -11.56 -29.30 -22.93
C PRO A 128 -12.35 -28.15 -23.59
N GLY A 129 -12.61 -27.05 -22.87
CA GLY A 129 -13.22 -25.84 -23.43
C GLY A 129 -12.24 -24.93 -24.17
N GLY A 130 -10.98 -25.34 -24.30
CA GLY A 130 -9.95 -24.66 -25.09
C GLY A 130 -9.22 -23.53 -24.34
N PRO A 131 -8.51 -22.65 -25.08
CA PRO A 131 -7.65 -21.60 -24.51
C PRO A 131 -8.36 -20.63 -23.54
N GLY A 132 -9.68 -20.45 -23.67
CA GLY A 132 -10.46 -19.60 -22.78
C GLY A 132 -10.46 -20.09 -21.31
N GLU A 133 -10.41 -21.40 -21.08
CA GLU A 133 -10.34 -21.97 -19.72
C GLU A 133 -8.97 -21.70 -19.08
N VAL A 134 -7.90 -21.72 -19.87
CA VAL A 134 -6.56 -21.31 -19.43
C VAL A 134 -6.58 -19.84 -18.99
N GLY A 135 -7.23 -18.97 -19.76
CA GLY A 135 -7.40 -17.57 -19.40
C GLY A 135 -8.16 -17.39 -18.08
N ASN A 136 -9.25 -18.14 -17.87
CA ASN A 136 -9.99 -18.09 -16.60
C ASN A 136 -9.10 -18.51 -15.41
N ASP A 137 -8.27 -19.53 -15.58
CA ASP A 137 -7.32 -19.99 -14.54
C ASP A 137 -6.21 -18.96 -14.24
N VAL A 138 -5.81 -18.15 -15.21
CA VAL A 138 -4.93 -16.98 -15.00
C VAL A 138 -5.63 -15.90 -14.17
N VAL A 139 -6.92 -15.63 -14.43
CA VAL A 139 -7.72 -14.67 -13.64
C VAL A 139 -7.91 -15.14 -12.20
N GLU A 140 -8.16 -16.43 -12.00
CA GLU A 140 -8.25 -17.11 -10.71
C GLU A 140 -6.89 -17.35 -10.03
N GLN A 141 -5.84 -16.71 -10.55
CA GLN A 141 -4.50 -16.63 -9.96
C GLN A 141 -3.78 -17.99 -9.78
N LYS A 142 -4.18 -19.04 -10.50
CA LYS A 142 -3.48 -20.35 -10.46
C LYS A 142 -2.07 -20.28 -11.04
N THR A 143 -1.85 -19.35 -11.98
CA THR A 143 -0.55 -19.00 -12.55
C THR A 143 -0.46 -17.49 -12.74
N TRP A 144 0.76 -16.94 -12.89
CA TRP A 144 0.94 -15.51 -13.11
C TRP A 144 0.78 -15.11 -14.58
N ILE A 145 1.13 -16.01 -15.48
CA ILE A 145 1.05 -15.83 -16.94
C ILE A 145 0.95 -17.20 -17.60
N ALA A 146 0.25 -17.30 -18.73
CA ALA A 146 0.19 -18.53 -19.50
C ALA A 146 0.53 -18.24 -20.97
N VAL A 147 1.36 -19.08 -21.57
CA VAL A 147 1.61 -19.11 -23.01
C VAL A 147 0.89 -20.30 -23.58
N VAL A 148 -0.05 -20.03 -24.49
CA VAL A 148 -0.87 -21.04 -25.14
C VAL A 148 -0.48 -21.11 -26.61
N VAL A 149 -0.08 -22.29 -27.07
CA VAL A 149 0.07 -22.56 -28.50
C VAL A 149 -1.29 -23.03 -29.00
N ASN A 150 -1.85 -22.30 -29.95
CA ASN A 150 -3.21 -22.55 -30.44
C ASN A 150 -3.26 -23.82 -31.28
N ALA A 151 -4.41 -24.50 -31.24
CA ALA A 151 -4.64 -25.72 -32.01
C ALA A 151 -4.41 -25.46 -33.51
N ASN A 152 -3.87 -26.46 -34.20
CA ASN A 152 -3.64 -26.43 -35.65
C ASN A 152 -2.66 -25.35 -36.13
N ALA A 153 -1.84 -24.75 -35.26
CA ALA A 153 -0.87 -23.73 -35.65
C ALA A 153 0.08 -24.24 -36.75
N THR A 154 0.62 -25.45 -36.58
CA THR A 154 1.55 -26.06 -37.55
C THR A 154 0.85 -26.38 -38.87
N SER A 155 -0.35 -26.95 -38.83
CA SER A 155 -1.12 -27.28 -40.05
C SER A 155 -1.60 -26.03 -40.78
N ASN A 156 -1.92 -24.95 -40.07
CA ASN A 156 -2.33 -23.68 -40.67
C ASN A 156 -1.15 -23.05 -41.43
N LEU A 157 0.05 -23.07 -40.85
CA LEU A 157 1.26 -22.60 -41.52
C LEU A 157 1.58 -23.44 -42.78
N GLN A 158 1.49 -24.76 -42.68
CA GLN A 158 1.72 -25.66 -43.83
C GLN A 158 0.70 -25.44 -44.94
N SER A 159 -0.57 -25.25 -44.59
CA SER A 159 -1.64 -24.96 -45.55
C SER A 159 -1.40 -23.62 -46.24
N ALA A 160 -1.01 -22.58 -45.49
CA ALA A 160 -0.71 -21.26 -46.03
C ALA A 160 0.46 -21.28 -47.03
N VAL A 161 1.49 -22.10 -46.77
CA VAL A 161 2.60 -22.34 -47.72
C VAL A 161 2.08 -23.00 -49.00
N ALA A 162 1.25 -24.04 -48.88
CA ALA A 162 0.75 -24.78 -50.03
C ALA A 162 -0.17 -23.94 -50.92
N SER A 163 -0.98 -23.04 -50.34
CA SER A 163 -1.90 -22.17 -51.07
C SER A 163 -1.35 -20.78 -51.40
N VAL A 164 -0.13 -20.44 -50.95
CA VAL A 164 0.45 -19.09 -51.06
C VAL A 164 -0.51 -18.03 -50.50
N ASP A 165 -0.98 -18.26 -49.27
CA ASP A 165 -2.02 -17.44 -48.65
C ASP A 165 -1.46 -16.10 -48.15
N SER A 166 -1.76 -15.03 -48.88
CA SER A 166 -1.38 -13.67 -48.53
C SER A 166 -2.12 -13.12 -47.29
N SER A 167 -3.18 -13.80 -46.83
CA SER A 167 -3.94 -13.43 -45.63
C SER A 167 -3.46 -14.13 -44.35
N TYR A 168 -2.48 -15.05 -44.46
CA TYR A 168 -1.94 -15.76 -43.30
C TYR A 168 -1.39 -14.80 -42.24
N ASN A 169 -1.79 -15.05 -40.98
CA ASN A 169 -1.38 -14.25 -39.84
C ASN A 169 -0.69 -15.13 -38.77
N GLY A 170 0.64 -15.05 -38.73
CA GLY A 170 1.46 -15.79 -37.75
C GLY A 170 1.18 -15.44 -36.29
N THR A 171 0.57 -14.29 -35.99
CA THR A 171 0.22 -13.92 -34.59
C THR A 171 -0.86 -14.81 -33.99
N SER A 172 -1.64 -15.51 -34.83
CA SER A 172 -2.65 -16.46 -34.39
C SER A 172 -2.09 -17.77 -33.84
N ALA A 173 -0.79 -18.03 -34.01
CA ALA A 173 -0.15 -19.27 -33.55
C ALA A 173 -0.05 -19.36 -32.02
N ILE A 174 0.22 -18.23 -31.34
CA ILE A 174 0.51 -18.20 -29.91
C ILE A 174 -0.31 -17.10 -29.24
N THR A 175 -0.97 -17.44 -28.13
CA THR A 175 -1.69 -16.48 -27.28
C THR A 175 -1.09 -16.47 -25.88
N VAL A 176 -0.66 -15.29 -25.43
CA VAL A 176 -0.15 -15.08 -24.07
C VAL A 176 -1.28 -14.50 -23.23
N TYR A 177 -1.73 -15.22 -22.21
CA TYR A 177 -2.72 -14.76 -21.26
C TYR A 177 -2.06 -14.12 -20.04
N GLY A 178 -2.41 -12.86 -19.80
CA GLY A 178 -1.93 -12.07 -18.67
C GLY A 178 -3.08 -11.50 -17.83
N ASN A 179 -2.76 -11.01 -16.64
CA ASN A 179 -3.66 -10.24 -15.79
C ASN A 179 -2.87 -9.10 -15.16
N GLN A 180 -2.81 -7.95 -15.85
CA GLN A 180 -2.06 -6.80 -15.39
C GLN A 180 -2.63 -6.23 -14.09
N ALA A 181 -3.96 -6.23 -13.92
CA ALA A 181 -4.61 -5.71 -12.73
C ALA A 181 -4.28 -6.49 -11.44
N ARG A 182 -3.79 -7.74 -11.53
CA ARG A 182 -3.26 -8.50 -10.38
C ARG A 182 -2.08 -7.78 -9.72
N SER A 183 -1.16 -7.26 -10.53
CA SER A 183 -0.04 -6.42 -10.09
C SER A 183 0.53 -5.69 -11.31
N GLU A 184 0.26 -4.40 -11.43
CA GLU A 184 0.70 -3.59 -12.57
C GLU A 184 2.23 -3.51 -12.64
N ASN A 185 2.89 -3.35 -11.50
CA ASN A 185 4.35 -3.29 -11.44
C ASN A 185 4.98 -4.65 -11.75
N GLY A 186 4.45 -5.73 -11.17
CA GLY A 186 4.92 -7.08 -11.48
C GLY A 186 4.72 -7.46 -12.95
N TYR A 187 3.57 -7.10 -13.52
CA TYR A 187 3.28 -7.38 -14.92
C TYR A 187 4.18 -6.58 -15.88
N ASN A 188 4.30 -5.26 -15.66
CA ASN A 188 5.02 -4.37 -16.56
C ASN A 188 6.55 -4.50 -16.42
N ALA A 189 7.08 -4.71 -15.22
CA ALA A 189 8.52 -4.76 -14.97
C ALA A 189 9.11 -6.17 -15.06
N ILE A 190 8.29 -7.22 -14.91
CA ILE A 190 8.76 -8.61 -14.84
C ILE A 190 8.10 -9.45 -15.94
N LEU A 191 6.79 -9.67 -15.89
CA LEU A 191 6.13 -10.69 -16.71
C LEU A 191 6.19 -10.37 -18.21
N SER A 192 5.59 -9.25 -18.60
CA SER A 192 5.44 -8.85 -20.00
C SER A 192 6.79 -8.78 -20.75
N PRO A 193 7.82 -8.06 -20.28
CA PRO A 193 9.11 -8.00 -20.99
C PRO A 193 9.82 -9.36 -21.04
N THR A 194 9.70 -10.19 -19.99
CA THR A 194 10.36 -11.52 -19.96
C THR A 194 9.75 -12.45 -21.00
N VAL A 195 8.41 -12.54 -21.07
CA VAL A 195 7.74 -13.41 -22.06
C VAL A 195 7.98 -12.91 -23.48
N GLN A 196 7.88 -11.61 -23.71
CA GLN A 196 8.11 -11.02 -25.02
C GLN A 196 9.52 -11.30 -25.53
N ALA A 197 10.55 -11.12 -24.69
CA ALA A 197 11.93 -11.38 -25.09
C ALA A 197 12.13 -12.83 -25.57
N VAL A 198 11.56 -13.80 -24.85
CA VAL A 198 11.65 -15.22 -25.21
C VAL A 198 10.89 -15.51 -26.51
N LEU A 199 9.65 -15.05 -26.64
CA LEU A 199 8.82 -15.33 -27.82
C LEU A 199 9.31 -14.60 -29.08
N ILE A 200 9.82 -13.37 -28.97
CA ILE A 200 10.43 -12.66 -30.10
C ILE A 200 11.68 -13.41 -30.57
N SER A 201 12.57 -13.81 -29.65
CA SER A 201 13.77 -14.57 -30.00
C SER A 201 13.41 -15.92 -30.64
N THR A 202 12.40 -16.60 -30.11
CA THR A 202 11.92 -17.90 -30.63
C THR A 202 11.34 -17.74 -32.03
N SER A 203 10.51 -16.71 -32.25
CA SER A 203 9.90 -16.44 -33.55
C SER A 203 10.95 -16.13 -34.61
N GLN A 204 11.99 -15.35 -34.26
CA GLN A 204 13.10 -15.03 -35.17
C GLN A 204 13.93 -16.27 -35.52
N LYS A 205 14.30 -17.09 -34.52
CA LYS A 205 15.04 -18.33 -34.74
C LYS A 205 14.25 -19.31 -35.60
N PHE A 206 12.96 -19.47 -35.31
CA PHE A 206 12.07 -20.31 -36.11
C PHE A 206 11.98 -19.81 -37.54
N ALA A 207 11.80 -18.50 -37.76
CA ALA A 207 11.77 -17.92 -39.11
C ALA A 207 13.06 -18.20 -39.91
N GLN A 208 14.23 -18.08 -39.28
CA GLN A 208 15.52 -18.37 -39.94
C GLN A 208 15.67 -19.84 -40.33
N SER A 209 15.36 -20.75 -39.40
CA SER A 209 15.40 -22.19 -39.67
C SER A 209 14.36 -22.59 -40.73
N TYR A 210 13.15 -22.05 -40.63
CA TYR A 210 12.05 -22.33 -41.55
C TYR A 210 12.32 -21.79 -42.96
N ALA A 211 12.90 -20.59 -43.09
CA ALA A 211 13.32 -20.06 -44.39
C ALA A 211 14.41 -20.94 -45.05
N THR A 212 15.33 -21.48 -44.26
CA THR A 212 16.37 -22.41 -44.75
C THR A 212 15.77 -23.73 -45.20
N GLU A 213 14.82 -24.26 -44.44
CA GLU A 213 14.05 -25.46 -44.79
C GLU A 213 13.30 -25.24 -46.12
N LEU A 214 12.50 -24.17 -46.22
CA LEU A 214 11.78 -23.81 -47.44
C LEU A 214 12.72 -23.66 -48.64
N ALA A 215 13.88 -23.04 -48.48
CA ALA A 215 14.87 -22.93 -49.55
C ALA A 215 15.41 -24.30 -50.02
N SER A 216 15.49 -25.29 -49.13
CA SER A 216 15.93 -26.65 -49.45
C SER A 216 14.85 -27.52 -50.08
N THR A 217 13.58 -27.28 -49.74
CA THR A 217 12.45 -28.17 -50.09
C THR A 217 11.55 -27.61 -51.20
N SER A 218 11.60 -26.30 -51.51
CA SER A 218 10.61 -25.66 -52.38
C SER A 218 11.19 -24.84 -53.55
N ALA A 219 10.79 -25.20 -54.78
CA ALA A 219 10.96 -24.37 -55.98
C ALA A 219 10.05 -23.11 -56.00
N ASN A 220 9.24 -22.91 -54.95
CA ASN A 220 8.23 -21.85 -54.81
C ASN A 220 8.62 -20.73 -53.83
N LEU A 221 9.84 -20.72 -53.28
CA LEU A 221 10.27 -19.66 -52.36
C LEU A 221 10.14 -18.25 -52.99
N THR A 222 10.47 -18.12 -54.27
CA THR A 222 10.28 -16.86 -55.02
C THR A 222 8.82 -16.42 -55.08
N ASN A 223 7.89 -17.38 -55.25
CA ASN A 223 6.46 -17.12 -55.29
C ASN A 223 5.92 -16.71 -53.91
N LEU A 224 6.34 -17.39 -52.84
CA LEU A 224 6.02 -17.01 -51.46
C LEU A 224 6.53 -15.61 -51.13
N LEU A 225 7.79 -15.29 -51.46
CA LEU A 225 8.36 -13.96 -51.19
C LEU A 225 7.66 -12.84 -51.98
N SER A 226 7.10 -13.16 -53.14
CA SER A 226 6.40 -12.18 -53.99
C SER A 226 4.94 -11.96 -53.56
N ASN A 227 4.23 -13.02 -53.16
CA ASN A 227 2.78 -12.97 -52.94
C ASN A 227 2.36 -13.11 -51.46
N ALA A 228 3.16 -13.76 -50.62
CA ALA A 228 2.88 -13.98 -49.19
C ALA A 228 4.18 -13.94 -48.34
N PRO A 229 4.96 -12.84 -48.38
CA PRO A 229 6.28 -12.77 -47.75
C PRO A 229 6.25 -13.00 -46.24
N GLN A 230 5.14 -12.69 -45.56
CA GLN A 230 4.95 -12.89 -44.13
C GLN A 230 5.05 -14.36 -43.70
N ILE A 231 4.75 -15.31 -44.59
CA ILE A 231 4.91 -16.74 -44.31
C ILE A 231 6.40 -17.07 -44.08
N VAL A 232 7.31 -16.35 -44.73
CA VAL A 232 8.76 -16.56 -44.60
C VAL A 232 9.36 -15.66 -43.52
N THR A 233 8.95 -14.39 -43.46
CA THR A 233 9.56 -13.41 -42.54
C THR A 233 8.98 -13.49 -41.13
N GLN A 234 7.74 -13.93 -40.98
CA GLN A 234 7.06 -14.07 -39.69
C GLN A 234 6.10 -15.30 -39.68
N PRO A 235 6.61 -16.52 -39.92
CA PRO A 235 5.80 -17.75 -39.92
C PRO A 235 5.05 -17.99 -38.62
N ILE A 236 5.68 -17.61 -37.49
CA ILE A 236 5.06 -17.65 -36.16
C ILE A 236 5.26 -16.31 -35.47
N SER A 237 4.26 -15.92 -34.69
CA SER A 237 4.27 -14.77 -33.81
C SER A 237 3.25 -15.00 -32.70
N PHE A 238 2.99 -13.98 -31.89
CA PHE A 238 2.12 -14.10 -30.73
C PHE A 238 1.26 -12.86 -30.54
N ILE A 239 0.12 -13.05 -29.88
CA ILE A 239 -0.68 -11.97 -29.30
C ILE A 239 -0.59 -12.01 -27.78
N ILE A 240 -0.62 -10.84 -27.14
CA ILE A 240 -0.76 -10.72 -25.69
C ILE A 240 -2.20 -10.33 -25.40
N ASN A 241 -2.92 -11.23 -24.74
CA ASN A 241 -4.25 -11.01 -24.25
C ASN A 241 -4.20 -10.73 -22.74
N ASP A 242 -4.24 -9.45 -22.39
CA ASP A 242 -4.40 -9.03 -21.01
C ASP A 242 -5.87 -9.11 -20.61
N LEU A 243 -6.21 -10.13 -19.83
CA LEU A 243 -7.57 -10.47 -19.46
C LEU A 243 -8.21 -9.42 -18.57
N LYS A 244 -7.40 -8.68 -17.82
CA LYS A 244 -7.80 -7.68 -16.84
C LYS A 244 -6.78 -6.53 -16.86
N PRO A 245 -6.89 -5.60 -17.83
CA PRO A 245 -5.94 -4.50 -17.94
C PRO A 245 -6.07 -3.52 -16.77
N PHE A 246 -4.95 -2.93 -16.37
CA PHE A 246 -4.91 -1.84 -15.41
C PHE A 246 -5.08 -0.51 -16.16
N ASP A 247 -6.30 -0.21 -16.55
CA ASP A 247 -6.68 0.88 -17.46
C ASP A 247 -7.22 2.14 -16.73
N ILE A 248 -7.20 2.15 -15.39
CA ILE A 248 -7.62 3.29 -14.55
C ILE A 248 -6.37 3.86 -13.85
N PRO A 249 -5.71 4.91 -14.38
CA PRO A 249 -4.48 5.44 -13.77
C PRO A 249 -4.64 5.89 -12.32
N VAL A 250 -5.81 6.42 -11.95
CA VAL A 250 -6.14 6.85 -10.58
C VAL A 250 -6.13 5.68 -9.59
N ALA A 251 -6.35 4.44 -10.06
CA ALA A 251 -6.31 3.25 -9.22
C ALA A 251 -4.92 2.99 -8.60
N THR A 252 -3.84 3.52 -9.17
CA THR A 252 -2.49 3.46 -8.56
C THR A 252 -2.48 4.18 -7.21
N ALA A 253 -3.17 5.32 -7.11
CA ALA A 253 -3.34 6.00 -5.84
C ALA A 253 -4.17 5.12 -4.89
N MET A 254 -5.24 4.48 -5.33
CA MET A 254 -6.13 3.70 -4.46
C MET A 254 -5.51 2.39 -3.96
N THR A 255 -4.62 1.78 -4.73
CA THR A 255 -4.02 0.46 -4.44
C THR A 255 -2.68 0.53 -3.74
N TYR A 256 -2.04 1.71 -3.67
CA TYR A 256 -0.71 1.88 -3.07
C TYR A 256 -0.56 3.19 -2.30
N VAL A 257 -0.39 4.34 -2.99
CA VAL A 257 -0.01 5.62 -2.35
C VAL A 257 -1.08 6.12 -1.38
N GLY A 258 -2.34 5.98 -1.75
CA GLY A 258 -3.50 6.38 -0.97
C GLY A 258 -3.64 5.59 0.33
N LEU A 259 -3.10 4.37 0.42
CA LEU A 259 -3.10 3.60 1.67
C LEU A 259 -2.25 4.30 2.74
N ILE A 260 -1.16 4.97 2.34
CA ILE A 260 -0.36 5.82 3.22
C ILE A 260 -1.23 6.98 3.74
N TYR A 261 -2.04 7.59 2.87
CA TYR A 261 -2.98 8.64 3.28
C TYR A 261 -4.02 8.13 4.26
N THR A 262 -4.56 6.92 4.07
CA THR A 262 -5.49 6.28 5.00
C THR A 262 -4.91 6.20 6.42
N LEU A 263 -3.64 5.80 6.55
CA LEU A 263 -2.96 5.73 7.84
C LEU A 263 -2.65 7.12 8.42
N ILE A 264 -2.16 8.06 7.60
CA ILE A 264 -1.88 9.44 8.03
C ILE A 264 -3.16 10.13 8.53
N LEU A 265 -4.26 10.02 7.79
CA LEU A 265 -5.57 10.54 8.20
C LEU A 265 -6.04 9.89 9.50
N SER A 266 -5.84 8.58 9.65
CA SER A 266 -6.14 7.87 10.89
C SER A 266 -5.33 8.40 12.06
N PHE A 267 -4.03 8.68 11.86
CA PHE A 267 -3.17 9.32 12.86
C PHE A 267 -3.66 10.73 13.24
N PHE A 268 -4.08 11.55 12.28
CA PHE A 268 -4.67 12.85 12.59
C PHE A 268 -5.92 12.73 13.47
N ILE A 269 -6.83 11.81 13.14
CA ILE A 269 -8.03 11.57 13.96
C ILE A 269 -7.66 11.14 15.38
N VAL A 270 -6.66 10.26 15.55
CA VAL A 270 -6.16 9.83 16.87
C VAL A 270 -5.66 11.04 17.69
N ASN A 271 -4.90 11.95 17.07
CA ASN A 271 -4.40 13.16 17.73
C ASN A 271 -5.49 14.17 18.06
N ILE A 272 -6.45 14.37 17.14
CA ILE A 272 -7.61 15.23 17.35
C ILE A 272 -8.46 14.69 18.50
N SER A 273 -8.71 13.37 18.52
CA SER A 273 -9.46 12.69 19.58
C SER A 273 -8.75 12.84 20.93
N LEU A 274 -7.43 12.65 20.99
CA LEU A 274 -6.66 12.90 22.21
C LEU A 274 -6.78 14.36 22.67
N SER A 275 -6.57 15.31 21.77
CA SER A 275 -6.63 16.75 22.07
C SER A 275 -8.01 17.14 22.60
N ALA A 276 -9.08 16.62 21.97
CA ALA A 276 -10.45 16.84 22.41
C ALA A 276 -10.69 16.27 23.82
N ARG A 277 -10.17 15.08 24.15
CA ARG A 277 -10.30 14.50 25.50
C ARG A 277 -9.52 15.28 26.57
N LEU A 278 -8.33 15.79 26.23
CA LEU A 278 -7.52 16.60 27.13
C LEU A 278 -8.14 17.98 27.37
N MET A 279 -8.57 18.67 26.31
CA MET A 279 -9.18 20.00 26.41
C MET A 279 -10.53 19.99 27.13
N SER A 280 -11.31 18.93 26.96
CA SER A 280 -12.61 18.77 27.65
C SER A 280 -12.49 18.26 29.08
N GLY A 281 -11.29 17.88 29.54
CA GLY A 281 -11.09 17.22 30.84
C GLY A 281 -11.65 15.79 30.93
N LEU A 282 -12.23 15.24 29.86
CA LEU A 282 -12.82 13.90 29.87
C LEU A 282 -11.78 12.82 30.17
N GLU A 283 -10.50 13.04 29.82
CA GLU A 283 -9.42 12.09 30.11
C GLU A 283 -9.23 11.84 31.62
N THR A 284 -9.39 12.89 32.45
CA THR A 284 -9.21 12.81 33.91
C THR A 284 -10.50 12.41 34.62
N HIS A 285 -11.65 12.96 34.20
CA HIS A 285 -12.92 12.82 34.93
C HIS A 285 -13.69 11.52 34.65
N LEU A 286 -13.48 10.89 33.48
CA LEU A 286 -14.21 9.65 33.15
C LEU A 286 -13.65 8.43 33.88
N THR A 287 -14.54 7.48 34.17
CA THR A 287 -14.15 6.13 34.61
C THR A 287 -13.44 5.38 33.49
N THR A 288 -12.62 4.38 33.83
CA THR A 288 -11.85 3.58 32.84
C THR A 288 -12.76 2.93 31.79
N ALA A 289 -13.92 2.40 32.20
CA ALA A 289 -14.87 1.81 31.25
C ALA A 289 -15.50 2.87 30.33
N SER A 290 -15.82 4.05 30.86
CA SER A 290 -16.44 5.13 30.07
C SER A 290 -15.46 5.72 29.05
N ILE A 291 -14.19 5.88 29.42
CA ILE A 291 -13.17 6.39 28.47
C ILE A 291 -12.86 5.38 27.37
N ILE A 292 -12.83 4.07 27.67
CA ILE A 292 -12.66 3.02 26.66
C ILE A 292 -13.82 3.06 25.66
N ARG A 293 -15.07 3.14 26.15
CA ARG A 293 -16.25 3.26 25.27
C ARG A 293 -16.21 4.52 24.43
N LEU A 294 -15.88 5.67 25.03
CA LEU A 294 -15.75 6.93 24.29
C LEU A 294 -14.76 6.80 23.14
N ARG A 295 -13.59 6.22 23.39
CA ARG A 295 -12.52 6.06 22.40
C ARG A 295 -12.94 5.13 21.26
N LEU A 296 -13.51 3.96 21.57
CA LEU A 296 -14.00 3.05 20.55
C LEU A 296 -15.16 3.66 19.74
N CYS A 297 -16.19 4.17 20.39
CA CYS A 297 -17.34 4.75 19.70
C CYS A 297 -16.97 5.94 18.82
N SER A 298 -16.14 6.86 19.32
CA SER A 298 -15.69 8.02 18.53
C SER A 298 -14.86 7.58 17.32
N SER A 299 -13.90 6.66 17.47
CA SER A 299 -13.13 6.14 16.34
C SER A 299 -14.03 5.47 15.27
N PHE A 300 -14.98 4.61 15.68
CA PHE A 300 -15.88 3.95 14.73
C PHE A 300 -16.74 4.93 13.94
N ILE A 301 -17.33 5.91 14.62
CA ILE A 301 -18.20 6.93 14.00
C ILE A 301 -17.37 7.84 13.09
N THR A 302 -16.25 8.38 13.58
CA THR A 302 -15.43 9.32 12.80
C THR A 302 -14.84 8.65 11.57
N TYR A 303 -14.33 7.42 11.67
CA TYR A 303 -13.82 6.70 10.51
C TYR A 303 -14.92 6.34 9.50
N PHE A 304 -16.15 6.11 9.94
CA PHE A 304 -17.27 5.84 9.04
C PHE A 304 -17.53 7.02 8.09
N PHE A 305 -17.60 8.24 8.62
CA PHE A 305 -17.77 9.44 7.79
C PHE A 305 -16.51 9.81 7.02
N LEU A 306 -15.33 9.70 7.63
CA LEU A 306 -14.08 10.07 6.96
C LEU A 306 -13.79 9.15 5.76
N SER A 307 -14.00 7.84 5.91
CA SER A 307 -13.85 6.87 4.83
C SER A 307 -14.86 7.10 3.70
N LEU A 308 -16.05 7.64 3.99
CA LEU A 308 -17.03 8.01 2.97
C LEU A 308 -16.47 9.13 2.08
N PHE A 309 -16.03 10.23 2.67
CA PHE A 309 -15.47 11.35 1.91
C PHE A 309 -14.17 10.96 1.19
N TYR A 310 -13.34 10.14 1.82
CA TYR A 310 -12.16 9.56 1.18
C TYR A 310 -12.53 8.72 -0.06
N SER A 311 -13.60 7.94 0.02
CA SER A 311 -14.06 7.12 -1.11
C SER A 311 -14.73 7.96 -2.21
N LEU A 312 -15.48 9.00 -1.82
CA LEU A 312 -16.09 9.95 -2.74
C LEU A 312 -15.03 10.76 -3.51
N LEU A 313 -13.83 10.96 -2.96
CA LEU A 313 -12.72 11.58 -3.70
C LEU A 313 -12.39 10.77 -4.96
N SER A 314 -12.25 9.45 -4.85
CA SER A 314 -12.02 8.58 -6.03
C SER A 314 -13.19 8.67 -7.03
N ARG A 315 -14.43 8.76 -6.53
CA ARG A 315 -15.60 8.95 -7.40
C ARG A 315 -15.61 10.33 -8.09
N ALA A 316 -15.13 11.38 -7.43
CA ALA A 316 -15.03 12.73 -7.98
C ALA A 316 -14.03 12.78 -9.16
N PHE A 317 -12.96 11.98 -9.09
CA PHE A 317 -12.05 11.73 -10.21
C PHE A 317 -12.56 10.68 -11.21
N GLN A 318 -13.88 10.51 -11.28
CA GLN A 318 -14.58 9.69 -12.27
C GLN A 318 -14.18 8.21 -12.32
N VAL A 319 -13.68 7.66 -11.21
CA VAL A 319 -13.43 6.22 -11.12
C VAL A 319 -14.75 5.46 -11.25
N ASP A 320 -14.75 4.47 -12.14
CA ASP A 320 -15.88 3.58 -12.37
C ASP A 320 -15.80 2.34 -11.46
N PHE A 321 -16.76 2.24 -10.55
CA PHE A 321 -16.89 1.12 -9.60
C PHE A 321 -17.86 0.04 -10.08
N SER A 322 -18.46 0.20 -11.27
CA SER A 322 -19.55 -0.68 -11.73
C SER A 322 -19.10 -1.98 -12.38
N ARG A 323 -17.82 -2.10 -12.75
CA ARG A 323 -17.27 -3.19 -13.58
C ARG A 323 -17.50 -4.60 -13.02
N ARG A 324 -17.33 -4.82 -11.72
CA ARG A 324 -17.45 -6.16 -11.10
C ARG A 324 -18.75 -6.37 -10.31
N PHE A 325 -19.20 -5.33 -9.60
CA PHE A 325 -20.31 -5.40 -8.65
C PHE A 325 -21.43 -4.39 -8.95
N GLY A 326 -21.41 -3.73 -10.11
CA GLY A 326 -22.42 -2.73 -10.47
C GLY A 326 -22.50 -1.59 -9.45
N ALA A 327 -23.72 -1.17 -9.12
CA ALA A 327 -23.97 -0.08 -8.18
C ALA A 327 -23.38 -0.32 -6.76
N ALA A 328 -23.19 -1.59 -6.37
CA ALA A 328 -22.66 -1.93 -5.05
C ALA A 328 -21.14 -1.69 -4.92
N GLY A 329 -20.41 -1.53 -6.03
CA GLY A 329 -18.94 -1.40 -6.00
C GLY A 329 -18.44 -0.20 -5.18
N LEU A 330 -19.14 0.94 -5.24
CA LEU A 330 -18.78 2.13 -4.45
C LEU A 330 -19.01 1.90 -2.95
N VAL A 331 -20.11 1.22 -2.58
CA VAL A 331 -20.42 0.90 -1.18
C VAL A 331 -19.41 -0.10 -0.62
N LEU A 332 -19.03 -1.12 -1.41
CA LEU A 332 -17.98 -2.06 -1.04
C LEU A 332 -16.64 -1.37 -0.84
N PHE A 333 -16.27 -0.45 -1.75
CA PHE A 333 -15.04 0.34 -1.61
C PHE A 333 -15.06 1.24 -0.37
N TRP A 334 -16.20 1.89 -0.08
CA TRP A 334 -16.36 2.67 1.14
C TRP A 334 -16.19 1.81 2.39
N MET A 335 -16.88 0.67 2.47
CA MET A 335 -16.78 -0.23 3.61
C MET A 335 -15.39 -0.85 3.76
N LEU A 336 -14.69 -1.09 2.66
CA LEU A 336 -13.30 -1.51 2.67
C LEU A 336 -12.40 -0.42 3.28
N ASN A 337 -12.56 0.84 2.86
CA ASN A 337 -11.79 1.95 3.45
C ASN A 337 -12.14 2.17 4.92
N TRP A 338 -13.40 1.99 5.31
CA TRP A 338 -13.80 2.07 6.71
C TRP A 338 -13.13 0.99 7.57
N ALA A 339 -13.19 -0.27 7.12
CA ALA A 339 -12.51 -1.39 7.78
C ALA A 339 -10.99 -1.18 7.80
N GLY A 340 -10.42 -0.64 6.72
CA GLY A 340 -9.01 -0.29 6.62
C GLY A 340 -8.59 0.79 7.64
N MET A 341 -9.35 1.88 7.72
CA MET A 341 -9.12 2.95 8.70
C MET A 341 -9.28 2.44 10.14
N LEU A 342 -10.26 1.57 10.40
CA LEU A 342 -10.41 0.93 11.71
C LEU A 342 -9.20 0.06 12.07
N ALA A 343 -8.75 -0.78 11.13
CA ALA A 343 -7.62 -1.69 11.35
C ALA A 343 -6.34 -0.95 11.72
N VAL A 344 -5.97 0.12 11.00
CA VAL A 344 -4.74 0.87 11.27
C VAL A 344 -4.92 1.97 12.31
N GLY A 345 -6.09 2.62 12.34
CA GLY A 345 -6.40 3.73 13.23
C GLY A 345 -6.58 3.28 14.68
N LEU A 346 -7.29 2.16 14.93
CA LEU A 346 -7.38 1.63 16.29
C LEU A 346 -6.06 1.05 16.79
N ALA A 347 -5.21 0.54 15.90
CA ALA A 347 -3.85 0.12 16.27
C ALA A 347 -3.01 1.34 16.74
N LEU A 348 -3.14 2.48 16.07
CA LEU A 348 -2.54 3.75 16.49
C LEU A 348 -3.15 4.26 17.81
N GLU A 349 -4.47 4.22 17.96
CA GLU A 349 -5.17 4.64 19.18
C GLU A 349 -4.76 3.76 20.38
N ALA A 350 -4.60 2.45 20.18
CA ALA A 350 -4.09 1.52 21.18
C ALA A 350 -2.64 1.89 21.56
N MET A 351 -1.73 2.00 20.57
CA MET A 351 -0.32 2.29 20.85
C MET A 351 -0.08 3.69 21.41
N LEU A 352 -0.96 4.65 21.13
CA LEU A 352 -0.90 5.98 21.74
C LEU A 352 -0.97 5.94 23.26
N THR A 353 -1.76 5.03 23.83
CA THR A 353 -1.81 4.88 25.30
C THR A 353 -0.50 4.43 25.89
N LEU A 354 0.21 3.55 25.20
CA LEU A 354 1.43 2.91 25.69
C LEU A 354 2.66 3.77 25.42
N LEU A 355 2.80 4.28 24.20
CA LEU A 355 3.99 4.97 23.71
C LEU A 355 3.95 6.48 23.96
N THR A 356 2.80 7.03 24.34
CA THR A 356 2.54 8.48 24.50
C THR A 356 2.79 9.30 23.23
N MET A 357 2.50 10.59 23.27
CA MET A 357 2.67 11.51 22.13
C MET A 357 4.10 11.54 21.56
N LYS A 358 5.12 11.22 22.38
CA LYS A 358 6.52 11.21 21.93
C LYS A 358 6.89 9.96 21.13
N GLY A 359 6.30 8.81 21.45
CA GLY A 359 6.67 7.52 20.86
C GLY A 359 5.81 7.10 19.66
N VAL A 360 4.56 7.56 19.57
CA VAL A 360 3.65 7.16 18.48
C VAL A 360 4.18 7.46 17.08
N PRO A 361 4.86 8.59 16.80
CA PRO A 361 5.40 8.83 15.45
C PRO A 361 6.33 7.72 14.96
N PHE A 362 7.15 7.12 15.84
CA PHE A 362 8.02 6.00 15.48
C PHE A 362 7.23 4.73 15.16
N PHE A 363 6.19 4.44 15.92
CA PHE A 363 5.28 3.33 15.64
C PHE A 363 4.50 3.56 14.35
N MET A 364 4.05 4.78 14.08
CA MET A 364 3.40 5.16 12.83
C MET A 364 4.31 4.89 11.63
N ILE A 365 5.59 5.30 11.71
CA ILE A 365 6.59 5.03 10.67
C ILE A 365 6.77 3.52 10.47
N LEU A 366 6.93 2.74 11.55
CA LEU A 366 7.01 1.28 11.49
C LEU A 366 5.79 0.66 10.81
N LEU A 367 4.59 1.11 11.19
CA LEU A 367 3.34 0.60 10.65
C LEU A 367 3.19 0.91 9.16
N ILE A 368 3.52 2.14 8.73
CA ILE A 368 3.53 2.54 7.31
C ILE A 368 4.51 1.66 6.54
N ILE A 369 5.78 1.63 6.94
CA ILE A 369 6.83 1.00 6.16
C ILE A 369 6.60 -0.51 6.05
N SER A 370 6.21 -1.19 7.12
CA SER A 370 5.91 -2.62 7.09
C SER A 370 4.74 -2.94 6.14
N ASN A 371 3.69 -2.11 6.13
CA ASN A 371 2.55 -2.31 5.25
C ASN A 371 2.87 -2.02 3.77
N VAL A 372 3.59 -0.93 3.49
CA VAL A 372 3.89 -0.49 2.12
C VAL A 372 4.87 -1.43 1.41
N SER A 373 5.81 -2.02 2.16
CA SER A 373 6.87 -2.90 1.62
C SER A 373 6.35 -4.12 0.87
N VAL A 374 5.10 -4.54 1.13
CA VAL A 374 4.48 -5.74 0.54
C VAL A 374 3.46 -5.44 -0.55
N CYS A 375 3.24 -4.17 -0.90
CA CYS A 375 2.21 -3.76 -1.86
C CYS A 375 2.75 -3.39 -3.24
N PHE A 376 4.03 -3.02 -3.34
CA PHE A 376 4.59 -2.49 -4.59
C PHE A 376 4.80 -3.57 -5.65
N LEU A 377 5.41 -4.69 -5.27
CA LEU A 377 5.64 -5.87 -6.11
C LEU A 377 4.85 -7.08 -5.59
N PRO A 378 4.62 -8.10 -6.44
CA PRO A 378 4.06 -9.37 -5.98
C PRO A 378 4.82 -9.95 -4.78
N ILE A 379 4.13 -10.34 -3.72
CA ILE A 379 4.78 -10.99 -2.55
C ILE A 379 5.58 -12.22 -2.97
N ASP A 380 5.14 -12.93 -4.02
CA ASP A 380 5.80 -14.12 -4.54
C ASP A 380 7.24 -13.87 -5.02
N VAL A 381 7.57 -12.65 -5.47
CA VAL A 381 8.93 -12.30 -5.91
C VAL A 381 9.83 -11.77 -4.79
N LEU A 382 9.26 -11.47 -3.63
CA LEU A 382 9.97 -10.90 -2.50
C LEU A 382 10.66 -11.99 -1.67
N PRO A 383 11.68 -11.63 -0.87
CA PRO A 383 12.23 -12.53 0.14
C PRO A 383 11.13 -13.12 1.03
N ARG A 384 11.25 -14.39 1.42
CA ARG A 384 10.17 -15.12 2.16
C ARG A 384 9.70 -14.42 3.44
N ILE A 385 10.54 -13.61 4.08
CA ILE A 385 10.15 -12.83 5.26
C ILE A 385 8.95 -11.92 4.99
N TYR A 386 8.81 -11.36 3.77
CA TYR A 386 7.72 -10.46 3.38
C TYR A 386 6.36 -11.14 3.23
N ARG A 387 6.28 -12.46 3.38
CA ARG A 387 5.00 -13.19 3.43
C ARG A 387 4.14 -12.80 4.63
N TYR A 388 4.68 -12.08 5.63
CA TYR A 388 3.84 -11.44 6.65
C TYR A 388 2.78 -10.52 6.02
N GLY A 389 3.05 -10.00 4.81
CA GLY A 389 2.16 -9.08 4.09
C GLY A 389 0.75 -9.61 3.90
N TYR A 390 0.55 -10.92 3.73
CA TYR A 390 -0.79 -11.52 3.64
C TYR A 390 -1.66 -11.23 4.85
N ALA A 391 -1.06 -11.08 6.04
CA ALA A 391 -1.76 -10.76 7.27
C ALA A 391 -1.89 -9.24 7.51
N PHE A 392 -1.30 -8.38 6.68
CA PHE A 392 -1.25 -6.94 6.93
C PHE A 392 -2.36 -6.16 6.21
N PRO A 393 -2.85 -5.05 6.79
CA PRO A 393 -3.98 -4.31 6.23
C PRO A 393 -3.80 -3.82 4.79
N PHE A 394 -2.66 -3.22 4.45
CA PHE A 394 -2.52 -2.56 3.14
C PHE A 394 -2.55 -3.57 1.98
N TYR A 395 -1.94 -4.73 2.14
CA TYR A 395 -1.97 -5.79 1.14
C TYR A 395 -3.42 -6.21 0.85
N ASN A 396 -4.20 -6.48 1.90
CA ASN A 396 -5.59 -6.91 1.79
C ASN A 396 -6.49 -5.81 1.19
N ILE A 397 -6.26 -4.54 1.54
CA ILE A 397 -6.97 -3.42 0.91
C ILE A 397 -6.61 -3.34 -0.58
N SER A 398 -5.32 -3.42 -0.93
CA SER A 398 -4.87 -3.37 -2.32
C SER A 398 -5.49 -4.49 -3.16
N CYS A 399 -5.48 -5.73 -2.67
CA CYS A 399 -6.12 -6.86 -3.32
C CYS A 399 -7.64 -6.66 -3.49
N ALA A 400 -8.33 -6.22 -2.44
CA ALA A 400 -9.77 -5.97 -2.49
C ALA A 400 -10.15 -4.84 -3.47
N VAL A 401 -9.38 -3.74 -3.51
CA VAL A 401 -9.57 -2.66 -4.49
C VAL A 401 -9.41 -3.18 -5.91
N ARG A 402 -8.40 -4.02 -6.17
CA ARG A 402 -8.19 -4.64 -7.48
C ARG A 402 -9.36 -5.53 -7.89
N THR A 403 -9.92 -6.29 -6.96
CA THR A 403 -11.13 -7.09 -7.21
C THR A 403 -12.33 -6.21 -7.53
N ILE A 404 -12.54 -5.11 -6.79
CA ILE A 404 -13.68 -4.20 -6.97
C ILE A 404 -13.61 -3.46 -8.31
N LEU A 405 -12.43 -2.90 -8.65
CA LEU A 405 -12.25 -2.06 -9.82
C LEU A 405 -12.06 -2.85 -11.12
N PHE A 406 -11.21 -3.88 -11.09
CA PHE A 406 -10.81 -4.58 -12.30
C PHE A 406 -11.48 -5.94 -12.44
N GLY A 407 -12.10 -6.47 -11.38
CA GLY A 407 -12.72 -7.80 -11.44
C GLY A 407 -11.70 -8.93 -11.55
N THR A 408 -10.58 -8.80 -10.83
CA THR A 408 -9.65 -9.91 -10.57
C THR A 408 -10.28 -10.95 -9.62
N LYS A 409 -9.54 -12.02 -9.28
CA LYS A 409 -9.97 -13.06 -8.33
C LYS A 409 -10.70 -12.49 -7.11
N ASN A 410 -11.81 -13.13 -6.76
CA ASN A 410 -12.68 -12.68 -5.68
C ASN A 410 -12.26 -13.23 -4.31
N ASP A 411 -11.29 -12.58 -3.69
CA ASP A 411 -10.85 -12.86 -2.32
C ASP A 411 -11.40 -11.82 -1.31
N LEU A 412 -12.48 -11.11 -1.64
CA LEU A 412 -13.02 -10.04 -0.79
C LEU A 412 -13.33 -10.49 0.64
N GLY A 413 -13.91 -11.68 0.81
CA GLY A 413 -14.22 -12.22 2.14
C GLY A 413 -12.97 -12.39 3.00
N LEU A 414 -11.87 -12.89 2.43
CA LEU A 414 -10.58 -13.01 3.11
C LEU A 414 -10.03 -11.62 3.46
N ASN A 415 -10.02 -10.70 2.49
CA ASN A 415 -9.49 -9.36 2.68
C ASN A 415 -10.21 -8.60 3.80
N PHE A 416 -11.56 -8.62 3.82
CA PHE A 416 -12.34 -8.06 4.92
C PHE A 416 -12.09 -8.79 6.24
N GLY A 417 -11.98 -10.12 6.21
CA GLY A 417 -11.68 -10.94 7.39
C GLY A 417 -10.39 -10.51 8.10
N VAL A 418 -9.31 -10.26 7.34
CA VAL A 418 -8.03 -9.79 7.90
C VAL A 418 -8.17 -8.39 8.51
N LEU A 419 -8.87 -7.46 7.85
CA LEU A 419 -9.08 -6.11 8.39
C LEU A 419 -9.93 -6.11 9.68
N ILE A 420 -10.96 -6.95 9.72
CA ILE A 420 -11.78 -7.15 10.91
C ILE A 420 -10.96 -7.79 12.03
N ALA A 421 -10.06 -8.74 11.72
CA ALA A 421 -9.17 -9.33 12.71
C ALA A 421 -8.24 -8.29 13.36
N TRP A 422 -7.63 -7.41 12.56
CA TRP A 422 -6.84 -6.27 13.08
C TRP A 422 -7.66 -5.31 13.94
N THR A 423 -8.88 -5.02 13.51
CA THR A 423 -9.84 -4.21 14.26
C THR A 423 -10.14 -4.87 15.61
N ALA A 424 -10.42 -6.18 15.63
CA ALA A 424 -10.71 -6.93 16.84
C ALA A 424 -9.51 -6.99 17.80
N ILE A 425 -8.30 -7.23 17.29
CA ILE A 425 -7.05 -7.18 18.08
C ILE A 425 -6.90 -5.80 18.72
N SER A 426 -7.19 -4.72 17.97
CA SER A 426 -7.11 -3.36 18.48
C SER A 426 -8.19 -3.06 19.53
N CYS A 427 -9.41 -3.58 19.33
CA CYS A 427 -10.50 -3.49 20.31
C CYS A 427 -10.21 -4.24 21.62
N ILE A 428 -9.30 -5.22 21.63
CA ILE A 428 -8.86 -5.93 22.84
C ILE A 428 -7.66 -5.21 23.47
N THR A 429 -6.67 -4.85 22.67
CA THR A 429 -5.43 -4.23 23.15
C THR A 429 -5.64 -2.83 23.71
N LEU A 430 -6.53 -2.01 23.12
CA LEU A 430 -6.83 -0.67 23.62
C LEU A 430 -7.38 -0.69 25.06
N PRO A 431 -8.42 -1.48 25.42
CA PRO A 431 -8.86 -1.64 26.80
C PRO A 431 -7.75 -2.10 27.75
N LEU A 432 -6.95 -3.09 27.34
CA LEU A 432 -5.87 -3.64 28.16
C LEU A 432 -4.82 -2.58 28.48
N PHE A 433 -4.36 -1.84 27.47
CA PHE A 433 -3.36 -0.79 27.66
C PHE A 433 -3.93 0.39 28.46
N GLN A 434 -5.18 0.80 28.20
CA GLN A 434 -5.84 1.86 28.96
C GLN A 434 -5.95 1.47 30.45
N TRP A 435 -6.36 0.23 30.73
CA TRP A 435 -6.46 -0.28 32.10
C TRP A 435 -5.11 -0.32 32.80
N TYR A 436 -4.07 -0.80 32.12
CA TYR A 436 -2.70 -0.86 32.64
C TYR A 436 -2.17 0.55 32.97
N MET A 437 -2.28 1.49 32.04
CA MET A 437 -1.83 2.86 32.22
C MET A 437 -2.62 3.60 33.31
N ARG A 438 -3.94 3.38 33.41
CA ARG A 438 -4.75 3.99 34.46
C ARG A 438 -4.35 3.51 35.85
N ARG A 439 -4.04 2.22 36.03
CA ARG A 439 -3.55 1.69 37.31
C ARG A 439 -2.24 2.34 37.72
N ARG A 440 -1.33 2.53 36.77
CA ARG A 440 -0.06 3.22 36.99
C ARG A 440 -0.29 4.68 37.42
N HIS A 441 -1.13 5.43 36.71
CA HIS A 441 -1.45 6.83 37.07
C HIS A 441 -2.07 6.94 38.47
N ILE A 442 -2.98 6.02 38.85
CA ILE A 442 -3.58 6.03 40.19
C ILE A 442 -2.51 5.71 41.26
N SER A 443 -1.61 4.76 41.01
CA SER A 443 -0.50 4.46 41.93
C SER A 443 0.44 5.64 42.11
N GLU A 444 0.73 6.38 41.03
CA GLU A 444 1.57 7.57 41.06
C GLU A 444 0.88 8.69 41.86
N LEU A 445 -0.42 8.94 41.62
CA LEU A 445 -1.23 9.91 42.38
C LEU A 445 -1.27 9.59 43.87
N ASN A 446 -1.55 8.33 44.24
CA ASN A 446 -1.60 7.90 45.63
C ASN A 446 -0.22 8.01 46.32
N GLY A 447 0.87 7.74 45.59
CA GLY A 447 2.23 7.89 46.09
C GLY A 447 2.63 9.35 46.33
N THR A 448 2.21 10.28 45.47
CA THR A 448 2.40 11.72 45.70
C THR A 448 1.58 12.24 46.88
N MET A 449 0.33 11.80 47.04
CA MET A 449 -0.51 12.23 48.17
C MET A 449 0.06 11.76 49.52
N GLN A 450 0.60 10.53 49.59
CA GLN A 450 1.27 10.03 50.80
C GLN A 450 2.62 10.72 51.09
N ALA A 451 3.30 11.23 50.07
CA ALA A 451 4.53 12.00 50.25
C ALA A 451 4.23 13.40 50.78
N ASP A 452 3.17 14.05 50.28
CA ASP A 452 2.75 15.37 50.75
C ASP A 452 2.22 15.32 52.21
N GLU A 453 1.50 14.25 52.58
CA GLU A 453 1.01 14.05 53.95
C GLU A 453 2.16 13.86 54.97
N LYS A 454 3.24 13.15 54.58
CA LYS A 454 4.44 12.97 55.41
C LYS A 454 5.36 14.19 55.51
N VAL A 455 5.15 15.21 54.68
CA VAL A 455 5.89 16.48 54.73
C VAL A 455 5.08 17.54 55.49
N ALA A 456 3.78 17.31 55.68
CA ALA A 456 2.88 18.17 56.44
C ALA A 456 2.88 17.87 57.96
N ASP A 457 3.28 16.65 58.36
CA ASP A 457 3.65 16.27 59.73
C ASP A 457 5.12 16.59 60.03
#